data_AF-A0A194ALL1-F1
#
_entry.id   AF-A0A194ALL1-F1
#
_cell.length_a   1.000
_cell.length_b   1.000
_cell.length_c   1.000
_cell.angle_alpha   90.00
_cell.angle_beta   90.00
_cell.angle_gamma   90.00
#
_symmetry.space_group_name_H-M   'P 1'
#
loop_
_entity.id
_entity.type
_entity.pdbx_description
1 polymer ?
#
loop_
_entity_poly.entity_id
_entity_poly.type
_entity_poly.pdbx_seq_one_letter_code
_entity_poly.pdbx_strand_id
1 'polypeptide(L)'
;MIVVTDGESDDTISTRHAAELARANGIVMFSVGVGSRVNQNELSTIATSPDCTHVFTVTNYEEIKAIKEEIQKSSCQAPVYIKYNVTYTCEIQKCPPMALITTPGGATLETNMTCGLGNVYTAFTNPYPGESFYEVVKQTSNENPGVLFRNSSSTQTLYINVVDALKSTTSSEGCIVHI
;
A
#
# COMPACT_ATOMS: atom_id res chain seq x y z
N MET A 1 -3.52 5.88 11.16
CA MET A 1 -3.20 7.20 11.77
C MET A 1 -3.52 8.28 10.76
N ILE A 2 -4.12 9.40 11.18
CA ILE A 2 -4.43 10.54 10.30
C ILE A 2 -3.72 11.76 10.86
N VAL A 3 -2.90 12.42 10.04
CA VAL A 3 -2.21 13.69 10.35
C VAL A 3 -2.95 14.81 9.63
N VAL A 4 -3.28 15.87 10.35
CA VAL A 4 -3.90 17.08 9.79
C VAL A 4 -2.99 18.27 10.08
N THR A 5 -2.59 19.01 9.05
CA THR A 5 -1.70 20.19 9.17
C THR A 5 -2.18 21.33 8.28
N ASP A 6 -1.98 22.58 8.71
CA ASP A 6 -2.27 23.79 7.94
C ASP A 6 -1.02 24.54 7.44
N GLY A 7 0.16 23.93 7.62
CA GLY A 7 1.45 24.49 7.25
C GLY A 7 2.53 23.44 7.03
N GLU A 8 3.73 23.94 6.73
CA GLU A 8 4.95 23.13 6.58
C GLU A 8 5.57 22.83 7.95
N SER A 9 6.23 21.69 8.10
CA SER A 9 6.99 21.39 9.32
C SER A 9 8.28 22.21 9.40
N ASP A 10 8.52 22.79 10.58
CA ASP A 10 9.78 23.46 10.91
C ASP A 10 10.98 22.49 10.92
N ASP A 11 10.73 21.17 11.08
CA ASP A 11 11.74 20.11 11.03
C ASP A 11 11.27 18.94 10.16
N THR A 12 11.42 19.14 8.85
CA THR A 12 11.05 18.15 7.82
C THR A 12 11.82 16.84 7.92
N ILE A 13 13.05 16.85 8.45
CA ILE A 13 13.89 15.65 8.58
C ILE A 13 13.35 14.75 9.67
N SER A 14 13.11 15.30 10.86
CA SER A 14 12.53 14.55 11.98
C SER A 14 11.12 14.07 11.66
N THR A 15 10.33 14.89 10.97
CA THR A 15 8.97 14.55 10.54
C THR A 15 8.96 13.34 9.62
N ARG A 16 9.84 13.33 8.60
CA ARG A 16 10.01 12.16 7.72
C ARG A 16 10.45 10.92 8.50
N HIS A 17 11.44 11.05 9.37
CA HIS A 17 11.96 9.91 10.12
C HIS A 17 10.89 9.30 11.05
N ALA A 18 10.09 10.14 11.70
CA ALA A 18 8.97 9.68 12.52
C ALA A 18 7.91 8.96 11.69
N ALA A 19 7.57 9.49 10.50
CA ALA A 19 6.65 8.84 9.57
C ALA A 19 7.20 7.49 9.08
N GLU A 20 8.48 7.40 8.75
CA GLU A 20 9.15 6.15 8.39
C GLU A 20 9.07 5.11 9.51
N LEU A 21 9.38 5.50 10.74
CA LEU A 21 9.27 4.62 11.90
C LEU A 21 7.83 4.17 12.16
N ALA A 22 6.85 5.07 12.05
CA ALA A 22 5.45 4.72 12.21
C ALA A 22 5.00 3.71 11.15
N ARG A 23 5.31 3.96 9.86
CA ARG A 23 5.05 3.01 8.77
C ARG A 23 5.78 1.69 8.98
N ALA A 24 7.02 1.73 9.48
CA ALA A 24 7.80 0.53 9.80
C ALA A 24 7.20 -0.29 10.95
N ASN A 25 6.37 0.32 11.80
CA ASN A 25 5.58 -0.38 12.81
C ASN A 25 4.19 -0.80 12.30
N GLY A 26 3.96 -0.80 10.98
CA GLY A 26 2.69 -1.23 10.37
C GLY A 26 1.56 -0.21 10.49
N ILE A 27 1.87 1.05 10.83
CA ILE A 27 0.86 2.11 10.92
C ILE A 27 0.61 2.67 9.53
N VAL A 28 -0.61 2.48 9.02
CA VAL A 28 -1.07 3.17 7.80
C VAL A 28 -1.30 4.65 8.13
N MET A 29 -0.63 5.54 7.41
CA MET A 29 -0.65 6.98 7.63
C MET A 29 -1.41 7.70 6.52
N PHE A 30 -2.33 8.56 6.91
CA PHE A 30 -3.05 9.50 6.05
C PHE A 30 -2.58 10.92 6.38
N SER A 31 -2.39 11.78 5.39
CA SER A 31 -2.06 13.19 5.59
C SER A 31 -3.13 14.09 4.96
N VAL A 32 -3.56 15.10 5.71
CA VAL A 32 -4.56 16.08 5.30
C VAL A 32 -3.98 17.48 5.46
N GLY A 33 -3.70 18.13 4.34
CA GLY A 33 -3.31 19.54 4.30
C GLY A 33 -4.53 20.46 4.29
N VAL A 34 -4.54 21.50 5.13
CA VAL A 34 -5.62 22.48 5.20
C VAL A 34 -5.14 23.86 4.77
N GLY A 35 -5.80 24.44 3.78
CA GLY A 35 -5.46 25.75 3.24
C GLY A 35 -4.28 25.71 2.26
N SER A 36 -3.73 26.89 1.95
CA SER A 36 -2.77 27.08 0.86
C SER A 36 -1.29 27.07 1.28
N ARG A 37 -1.00 26.95 2.57
CA ARG A 37 0.37 27.04 3.13
C ARG A 37 1.02 25.66 3.33
N VAL A 38 0.42 24.61 2.79
CA VAL A 38 0.88 23.23 2.95
C VAL A 38 1.81 22.81 1.82
N ASN A 39 2.81 22.01 2.15
CA ASN A 39 3.73 21.45 1.17
C ASN A 39 3.29 20.06 0.72
N GLN A 40 2.92 19.92 -0.54
CA GLN A 40 2.44 18.64 -1.08
C GLN A 40 3.47 17.51 -0.94
N ASN A 41 4.77 17.80 -1.15
CA ASN A 41 5.83 16.78 -1.04
C ASN A 41 6.02 16.31 0.40
N GLU A 42 5.83 17.22 1.37
CA GLU A 42 5.88 16.86 2.78
C GLU A 42 4.70 15.96 3.16
N LEU A 43 3.49 16.30 2.73
CA LEU A 43 2.30 15.47 2.95
C LEU A 43 2.47 14.06 2.37
N SER A 44 3.03 13.94 1.17
CA SER A 44 3.39 12.66 0.54
C SER A 44 4.48 11.91 1.32
N THR A 45 5.42 12.62 1.91
CA THR A 45 6.49 12.02 2.73
C THR A 45 5.95 11.45 4.05
N ILE A 46 4.89 12.04 4.59
CA ILE A 46 4.21 11.60 5.83
C ILE A 46 3.29 10.40 5.56
N ALA A 47 2.48 10.46 4.50
CA ALA A 47 1.48 9.45 4.19
C ALA A 47 2.10 8.08 3.79
N THR A 48 1.32 7.01 3.96
CA THR A 48 1.66 5.71 3.38
C THR A 48 1.31 5.73 1.89
N SER A 49 2.15 5.18 1.03
CA SER A 49 1.85 5.08 -0.40
C SER A 49 0.66 4.13 -0.65
N PRO A 50 -0.19 4.37 -1.68
CA PRO A 50 -0.07 5.42 -2.69
C PRO A 50 -0.76 6.74 -2.29
N ASP A 51 -0.19 7.86 -2.72
CA ASP A 51 -0.62 9.20 -2.38
C ASP A 51 -2.08 9.49 -2.77
N CYS A 52 -2.53 8.95 -3.91
CA CYS A 52 -3.88 9.15 -4.44
C CYS A 52 -5.01 8.68 -3.51
N THR A 53 -4.69 7.92 -2.46
CA THR A 53 -5.67 7.40 -1.48
C THR A 53 -5.34 7.76 -0.04
N HIS A 54 -4.17 8.34 0.21
CA HIS A 54 -3.64 8.61 1.55
C HIS A 54 -3.25 10.08 1.78
N VAL A 55 -3.20 10.90 0.73
CA VAL A 55 -2.91 12.33 0.82
C VAL A 55 -4.11 13.13 0.36
N PHE A 56 -4.57 14.06 1.20
CA PHE A 56 -5.70 14.93 0.92
C PHE A 56 -5.31 16.38 1.14
N THR A 57 -5.88 17.27 0.35
CA THR A 57 -5.79 18.72 0.57
C THR A 57 -7.19 19.32 0.53
N VAL A 58 -7.49 20.18 1.49
CA VAL A 58 -8.78 20.86 1.63
C VAL A 58 -8.56 22.35 1.86
N THR A 59 -9.52 23.19 1.48
CA THR A 59 -9.35 24.65 1.58
C THR A 59 -9.48 25.15 3.03
N ASN A 60 -10.32 24.48 3.82
CA ASN A 60 -10.63 24.82 5.22
C ASN A 60 -11.06 23.57 5.99
N TYR A 61 -11.17 23.68 7.32
CA TYR A 61 -11.52 22.55 8.18
C TYR A 61 -12.95 22.02 7.99
N GLU A 62 -13.88 22.83 7.46
CA GLU A 62 -15.25 22.37 7.20
C GLU A 62 -15.30 21.37 6.03
N GLU A 63 -14.42 21.55 5.04
CA GLU A 63 -14.27 20.66 3.89
C GLU A 63 -13.68 19.28 4.25
N ILE A 64 -13.13 19.10 5.46
CA ILE A 64 -12.72 17.76 5.95
C ILE A 64 -13.92 16.80 5.95
N LYS A 65 -15.14 17.31 6.14
CA LYS A 65 -16.36 16.50 6.05
C LYS A 65 -16.55 15.86 4.67
N ALA A 66 -16.09 16.52 3.60
CA ALA A 66 -16.23 16.04 2.24
C ALA A 66 -15.28 14.86 1.94
N ILE A 67 -14.07 14.86 2.51
CA ILE A 67 -13.09 13.77 2.35
C ILE A 67 -13.25 12.65 3.38
N LYS A 68 -14.16 12.80 4.35
CA LYS A 68 -14.41 11.82 5.41
C LYS A 68 -14.74 10.44 4.84
N GLU A 69 -15.65 10.37 3.87
CA GLU A 69 -16.07 9.08 3.28
C GLU A 69 -14.93 8.40 2.53
N GLU A 70 -14.08 9.19 1.88
CA GLU A 70 -12.91 8.70 1.15
C GLU A 70 -11.83 8.17 2.11
N ILE A 71 -11.53 8.91 3.18
CA ILE A 71 -10.66 8.45 4.26
C ILE A 71 -11.22 7.18 4.92
N GLN A 72 -12.53 7.12 5.17
CA GLN A 72 -13.17 5.92 5.74
C GLN A 72 -13.04 4.72 4.80
N LYS A 73 -13.29 4.90 3.51
CA LYS A 73 -13.17 3.83 2.52
C LYS A 73 -11.73 3.33 2.37
N SER A 74 -10.76 4.24 2.38
CA SER A 74 -9.33 3.93 2.26
C SER A 74 -8.77 3.30 3.54
N SER A 75 -9.10 3.84 4.72
CA SER A 75 -8.66 3.31 6.02
C SER A 75 -9.30 1.97 6.40
N CYS A 76 -10.45 1.63 5.81
CA CYS A 76 -11.16 0.38 6.07
C CYS A 76 -11.05 -0.65 4.92
N GLN A 77 -10.09 -0.53 4.01
CA GLN A 77 -9.94 -1.50 2.92
C GLN A 77 -9.49 -2.87 3.44
N ALA A 78 -10.46 -3.73 3.77
CA ALA A 78 -10.16 -5.07 4.24
C ALA A 78 -9.46 -5.90 3.14
N PRO A 79 -8.49 -6.77 3.51
CA PRO A 79 -7.90 -7.69 2.56
C PRO A 79 -8.96 -8.56 1.86
N VAL A 80 -8.87 -8.66 0.53
CA VAL A 80 -9.71 -9.56 -0.26
C VAL A 80 -9.18 -10.98 -0.11
N TYR A 81 -10.04 -11.88 0.37
CA TYR A 81 -9.66 -13.29 0.49
C TYR A 81 -9.63 -13.98 -0.87
N ILE A 82 -8.43 -14.43 -1.26
CA ILE A 82 -8.18 -15.15 -2.50
C ILE A 82 -8.18 -16.67 -2.26
N LYS A 83 -8.51 -17.43 -3.31
CA LYS A 83 -8.57 -18.90 -3.28
C LYS A 83 -7.39 -19.51 -4.02
N TYR A 84 -7.00 -20.70 -3.59
CA TYR A 84 -6.03 -21.52 -4.31
C TYR A 84 -6.49 -21.84 -5.73
N ASN A 85 -5.52 -21.91 -6.66
CA ASN A 85 -5.72 -22.30 -8.05
C ASN A 85 -6.72 -21.41 -8.82
N VAL A 86 -6.83 -20.14 -8.41
CA VAL A 86 -7.64 -19.13 -9.09
C VAL A 86 -6.76 -17.93 -9.37
N THR A 87 -6.78 -17.46 -10.62
CA THR A 87 -6.07 -16.24 -11.00
C THR A 87 -6.93 -15.02 -10.71
N TYR A 88 -6.40 -14.11 -9.91
CA TYR A 88 -6.95 -12.80 -9.62
C TYR A 88 -6.29 -11.75 -10.50
N THR A 89 -7.05 -10.72 -10.86
CA THR A 89 -6.57 -9.69 -11.78
C THR A 89 -6.97 -8.31 -11.28
N CYS A 90 -6.02 -7.38 -11.25
CA CYS A 90 -6.26 -5.99 -10.85
C CYS A 90 -5.30 -5.05 -11.59
N GLU A 91 -5.71 -3.78 -11.72
CA GLU A 91 -4.79 -2.71 -12.15
C GLU A 91 -3.82 -2.40 -11.01
N ILE A 92 -2.52 -2.29 -11.28
CA ILE A 92 -1.47 -2.15 -10.25
C ILE A 92 -1.72 -0.99 -9.27
N GLN A 93 -2.29 0.13 -9.73
CA GLN A 93 -2.60 1.29 -8.91
C GLN A 93 -3.88 1.14 -8.06
N LYS A 94 -4.72 0.14 -8.38
CA LYS A 94 -6.03 -0.12 -7.75
C LYS A 94 -6.12 -1.52 -7.17
N CYS A 95 -5.01 -2.25 -7.08
CA CYS A 95 -4.99 -3.58 -6.49
C CYS A 95 -5.34 -3.47 -5.01
N PRO A 96 -6.41 -4.12 -4.53
CA PRO A 96 -6.70 -4.15 -3.11
C PRO A 96 -5.66 -5.02 -2.38
N PRO A 97 -5.44 -4.80 -1.08
CA PRO A 97 -4.72 -5.77 -0.26
C PRO A 97 -5.45 -7.12 -0.33
N MET A 98 -4.70 -8.21 -0.30
CA MET A 98 -5.22 -9.57 -0.43
C MET A 98 -4.80 -10.44 0.76
N ALA A 99 -5.57 -11.48 0.99
CA ALA A 99 -5.32 -12.46 2.04
C ALA A 99 -5.53 -13.88 1.49
N LEU A 100 -4.57 -14.77 1.73
CA LEU A 100 -4.68 -16.18 1.41
C LEU A 100 -4.59 -17.00 2.70
N ILE A 101 -5.58 -17.85 2.97
CA ILE A 101 -5.50 -18.78 4.09
C ILE A 101 -4.59 -19.93 3.69
N THR A 102 -3.40 -19.99 4.27
CA THR A 102 -2.44 -21.06 4.01
C THR A 102 -2.79 -22.32 4.79
N THR A 103 -2.55 -23.49 4.21
CA THR A 103 -2.58 -24.77 4.93
C THR A 103 -1.18 -25.13 5.45
N PRO A 104 -1.06 -26.09 6.40
CA PRO A 104 0.24 -26.67 6.73
C PRO A 104 0.94 -27.17 5.45
N GLY A 105 2.20 -26.77 5.26
CA GLY A 105 2.94 -26.95 4.00
C GLY A 105 3.04 -25.69 3.14
N GLY A 106 2.26 -24.64 3.46
CA GLY A 106 2.40 -23.32 2.87
C GLY A 106 1.58 -23.08 1.59
N ALA A 107 2.00 -22.08 0.83
CA ALA A 107 1.44 -21.73 -0.46
C ALA A 107 2.52 -21.17 -1.40
N THR A 108 2.34 -21.40 -2.70
CA THR A 108 3.10 -20.72 -3.75
C THR A 108 2.21 -19.63 -4.34
N LEU A 109 2.72 -18.40 -4.37
CA LEU A 109 2.13 -17.27 -5.04
C LEU A 109 2.91 -17.03 -6.33
N GLU A 110 2.20 -16.96 -7.45
CA GLU A 110 2.75 -16.59 -8.74
C GLU A 110 2.10 -15.30 -9.20
N THR A 111 2.91 -14.35 -9.64
CA THR A 111 2.45 -13.05 -10.10
C THR A 111 3.05 -12.74 -11.46
N ASN A 112 2.27 -12.13 -12.35
CA ASN A 112 2.74 -11.66 -13.64
C ASN A 112 2.11 -10.30 -13.94
N MET A 113 2.83 -9.43 -14.65
CA MET A 113 2.31 -8.13 -15.04
C MET A 113 2.24 -7.98 -16.56
N THR A 114 1.31 -7.18 -17.06
CA THR A 114 1.24 -6.88 -18.50
C THR A 114 2.29 -5.86 -18.95
N CYS A 115 2.70 -4.98 -18.05
CA CYS A 115 3.74 -3.96 -18.26
C CYS A 115 4.26 -3.46 -16.91
N GLY A 116 5.34 -2.67 -16.95
CA GLY A 116 5.91 -2.04 -15.76
C GLY A 116 6.62 -3.02 -14.82
N LEU A 117 6.91 -2.55 -13.62
CA LEU A 117 7.60 -3.30 -12.57
C LEU A 117 6.85 -3.15 -11.26
N GLY A 118 6.50 -4.26 -10.63
CA GLY A 118 5.78 -4.29 -9.35
C GLY A 118 6.58 -4.96 -8.25
N ASN A 119 6.35 -4.53 -7.01
CA ASN A 119 6.81 -5.20 -5.81
C ASN A 119 5.62 -5.90 -5.13
N VAL A 120 5.74 -7.21 -4.94
CA VAL A 120 4.79 -8.05 -4.22
C VAL A 120 5.30 -8.21 -2.79
N TYR A 121 4.67 -7.53 -1.84
CA TYR A 121 4.95 -7.64 -0.42
C TYR A 121 4.05 -8.69 0.21
N THR A 122 4.62 -9.51 1.08
CA THR A 122 3.88 -10.54 1.82
C THR A 122 4.27 -10.55 3.29
N ALA A 123 3.30 -10.84 4.16
CA ALA A 123 3.52 -11.03 5.60
C ALA A 123 2.43 -11.92 6.20
N PHE A 124 2.76 -12.71 7.22
CA PHE A 124 1.78 -13.43 8.05
C PHE A 124 1.27 -12.58 9.22
N THR A 125 2.06 -11.59 9.63
CA THR A 125 1.84 -10.80 10.85
C THR A 125 1.25 -9.41 10.60
N ASN A 126 1.29 -8.92 9.36
CA ASN A 126 0.77 -7.60 8.99
C ASN A 126 -0.29 -7.73 7.88
N PRO A 127 -1.54 -7.30 8.14
CA PRO A 127 -2.61 -7.28 7.13
C PRO A 127 -2.34 -6.39 5.90
N TYR A 128 -1.42 -5.44 6.01
CA TYR A 128 -1.09 -4.46 4.98
C TYR A 128 0.42 -4.43 4.73
N PRO A 129 1.01 -5.51 4.19
CA PRO A 129 2.44 -5.53 3.95
C PRO A 129 2.80 -4.47 2.89
N GLY A 130 3.96 -3.86 3.04
CA GLY A 130 4.40 -2.76 2.17
C GLY A 130 5.86 -2.44 2.43
N GLU A 131 6.41 -1.44 1.76
CA GLU A 131 7.85 -1.07 1.84
C GLU A 131 8.41 -0.97 3.26
N SER A 132 7.59 -0.53 4.22
CA SER A 132 8.03 -0.32 5.59
C SER A 132 7.92 -1.55 6.47
N PHE A 133 6.97 -2.46 6.19
CA PHE A 133 6.80 -3.68 6.97
C PHE A 133 6.32 -4.82 6.09
N TYR A 134 7.24 -5.72 5.77
CA TYR A 134 7.02 -6.93 5.01
C TYR A 134 7.90 -8.06 5.57
N GLU A 135 7.49 -9.30 5.36
CA GLU A 135 8.32 -10.47 5.68
C GLU A 135 9.12 -10.91 4.44
N VAL A 136 8.47 -10.89 3.27
CA VAL A 136 9.13 -11.17 1.98
C VAL A 136 8.60 -10.22 0.92
N VAL A 137 9.51 -9.74 0.07
CA VAL A 137 9.19 -8.99 -1.14
C VAL A 137 9.70 -9.74 -2.38
N LYS A 138 8.92 -9.72 -3.46
CA LYS A 138 9.34 -10.25 -4.76
C LYS A 138 8.98 -9.27 -5.87
N GLN A 139 9.91 -9.00 -6.76
CA GLN A 139 9.65 -8.23 -7.97
C GLN A 139 8.93 -9.08 -9.01
N THR A 140 8.03 -8.45 -9.76
CA THR A 140 7.30 -9.04 -10.86
C THR A 140 7.20 -8.05 -12.01
N SER A 141 7.34 -8.53 -13.25
CA SER A 141 7.16 -7.76 -14.48
C SER A 141 6.61 -8.66 -15.59
N ASN A 142 6.38 -8.10 -16.77
CA ASN A 142 5.97 -8.83 -17.98
C ASN A 142 7.04 -9.79 -18.52
N GLU A 143 8.31 -9.53 -18.23
CA GLU A 143 9.43 -10.36 -18.68
C GLU A 143 9.90 -11.33 -17.59
N ASN A 144 9.60 -11.05 -16.33
CA ASN A 144 10.04 -11.83 -15.18
C ASN A 144 8.89 -11.99 -14.18
N PRO A 145 8.05 -13.03 -14.33
CA PRO A 145 7.01 -13.35 -13.37
C PRO A 145 7.58 -13.59 -11.97
N GLY A 146 6.94 -13.00 -10.96
CA GLY A 146 7.29 -13.19 -9.56
C GLY A 146 6.75 -14.52 -9.04
N VAL A 147 7.62 -15.44 -8.62
CA VAL A 147 7.19 -16.65 -7.90
C VAL A 147 7.74 -16.61 -6.47
N LEU A 148 6.87 -16.84 -5.49
CA LEU A 148 7.20 -16.78 -4.07
C LEU A 148 6.53 -17.92 -3.33
N PHE A 149 7.33 -18.72 -2.63
CA PHE A 149 6.83 -19.80 -1.76
C PHE A 149 6.88 -19.37 -0.30
N ARG A 150 5.75 -19.46 0.41
CA ARG A 150 5.66 -19.26 1.86
C ARG A 150 5.29 -20.57 2.52
N ASN A 151 6.25 -21.20 3.18
CA ASN A 151 5.97 -22.34 4.06
C ASN A 151 5.24 -21.87 5.33
N SER A 152 4.32 -22.69 5.82
CA SER A 152 3.68 -22.52 7.13
C SER A 152 3.53 -23.87 7.83
N SER A 153 3.83 -23.92 9.12
CA SER A 153 3.67 -25.13 9.96
C SER A 153 2.23 -25.32 10.44
N SER A 154 1.39 -24.29 10.33
CA SER A 154 -0.01 -24.30 10.75
C SER A 154 -0.87 -23.51 9.77
N THR A 155 -2.20 -23.61 9.88
CA THR A 155 -3.09 -22.75 9.09
C THR A 155 -2.98 -21.31 9.55
N GLN A 156 -2.58 -20.40 8.66
CA GLN A 156 -2.43 -18.97 8.95
C GLN A 156 -2.84 -18.13 7.74
N THR A 157 -3.16 -16.86 7.93
CA THR A 157 -3.43 -15.94 6.81
C THR A 157 -2.13 -15.31 6.32
N LEU A 158 -1.81 -15.51 5.05
CA LEU A 158 -0.77 -14.77 4.34
C LEU A 158 -1.40 -13.54 3.72
N TYR A 159 -0.96 -12.36 4.17
CA TYR A 159 -1.35 -11.10 3.56
C TYR A 159 -0.41 -10.75 2.43
N ILE A 160 -0.98 -10.18 1.37
CA ILE A 160 -0.31 -9.91 0.10
C ILE A 160 -0.71 -8.50 -0.31
N ASN A 161 0.26 -7.71 -0.73
CA ASN A 161 0.03 -6.40 -1.30
C ASN A 161 0.95 -6.19 -2.49
N VAL A 162 0.44 -5.64 -3.58
CA VAL A 162 1.23 -5.40 -4.79
C VAL A 162 1.20 -3.92 -5.09
N VAL A 163 2.37 -3.33 -5.23
CA VAL A 163 2.51 -1.90 -5.55
C VAL A 163 3.48 -1.70 -6.70
N ASP A 164 3.31 -0.59 -7.42
CA ASP A 164 4.26 -0.16 -8.44
C ASP A 164 5.65 0.13 -7.81
N ALA A 165 6.69 -0.49 -8.35
CA ALA A 165 8.05 -0.36 -7.87
C ALA A 165 8.69 1.01 -8.21
N LEU A 166 8.21 1.69 -9.25
CA LEU A 166 8.80 2.93 -9.73
C LEU A 166 8.16 4.19 -9.12
N LYS A 167 7.04 4.04 -8.39
CA LYS A 167 6.25 5.15 -7.81
C LYS A 167 5.91 6.28 -8.81
N SER A 168 6.06 6.03 -10.11
CA SER A 168 5.89 7.00 -11.19
C SER A 168 4.59 6.69 -11.88
N THR A 169 3.57 7.50 -11.59
CA THR A 169 2.18 7.30 -12.02
C THR A 169 2.00 7.17 -13.53
N THR A 170 2.96 7.61 -14.35
CA THR A 170 2.87 7.63 -15.81
C THR A 170 3.42 6.39 -16.52
N SER A 171 4.30 5.59 -15.90
CA SER A 171 4.92 4.43 -16.58
C SER A 171 4.21 3.09 -16.34
N SER A 172 3.36 3.04 -15.31
CA SER A 172 2.64 1.85 -14.85
C SER A 172 1.12 2.00 -14.94
N GLU A 173 0.63 3.13 -15.43
CA GLU A 173 -0.80 3.42 -15.55
C GLU A 173 -1.46 2.42 -16.51
N GLY A 174 -2.51 1.75 -16.03
CA GLY A 174 -3.19 0.70 -16.80
C GLY A 174 -2.45 -0.64 -16.86
N CYS A 175 -1.30 -0.81 -16.19
CA CYS A 175 -0.67 -2.12 -16.07
C CYS A 175 -1.50 -3.04 -15.18
N ILE A 176 -1.72 -4.25 -15.68
CA ILE A 176 -2.56 -5.26 -15.05
C ILE A 176 -1.64 -6.29 -14.39
N VAL A 177 -1.97 -6.66 -13.16
CA VAL A 177 -1.33 -7.74 -12.40
C VAL A 177 -2.24 -8.95 -12.41
N HIS A 178 -1.67 -10.12 -12.71
CA HIS A 178 -2.26 -11.43 -12.53
C HIS A 178 -1.60 -12.12 -11.34
N ILE A 179 -2.38 -12.68 -10.43
CA ILE A 179 -1.96 -13.25 -9.14
C ILE A 179 -2.63 -14.60 -8.92
#